data_AF-A0A1A3UPU7-F1
#
_entry.id   AF-A0A1A3UPU7-F1
#
_cell.length_a   1.000
_cell.length_b   1.000
_cell.length_c   1.000
_cell.angle_alpha   90.00
_cell.angle_beta   90.00
_cell.angle_gamma   90.00
#
_symmetry.space_group_name_H-M   'P 1'
#
loop_
_entity.id
_entity.type
_entity.pdbx_description
1 polymer ?
#
loop_
_entity_poly.entity_id
_entity_poly.type
_entity_poly.pdbx_seq_one_letter_code
_entity_poly.pdbx_strand_id
1 'polypeptide(L)'
;MTGISDCPPTTTPDDIDIEALREKYRLEREKRLRPEGSKQYIELSDEFADYYETDPHSPPLIREPISADIDVAVLGGGFGGLLCAAYLKKAGVEDVRIIELGGDFGGVWYWNRYPGLQCDNESYCYIPLLEELNYIPSKKFADGTEIYEHCRRIGKHYGLYDSAIFSTQVRALHWNDETKRWRVSTNRDDDIRARFVVMASGPFHRPKLPGIPDIKNFRGHSFHSSRWDYAYTGGDSTGGMHKLADKRVAVVGTGATAVQIVPFLGRDAKHLYVFQRTPSSVGARNNTPTDPVWAKSLQPGWQKERQRNFHSWTFEGMAPGQPDYVCDFWTELGRNTAARVLELDDPASMTPEQFMAINEEEDYKLMERLRRRIESIVDDPATAEALKPYYRFLCKRPCTNDDYLPTFNRPNVTLVDVSSSKGIERATEKGLIANGIEFELDCIIYASGFEISTEISRRYSIDAIEGRGGRSLFDYWHDGYQTLHGMTSRGFPNQFYTGFTQVGISANIAANYELQGEHIAYIIAEALRRGAETVEPSQEAQDQWCKTIRDTAIDNTAFIGECTPGYYNNEGGGGGEGIRFYLGEPYGPGFYAFGDLLAEWRAKGDLDGLELE
;
A
#
# COMPACT_ATOMS: atom_id res chain seq x y z
N MET A 1 2.51 -11.38 35.61
CA MET A 1 3.66 -10.56 35.21
C MET A 1 3.20 -9.73 34.03
N THR A 2 2.98 -8.44 34.23
CA THR A 2 2.67 -7.48 33.17
C THR A 2 3.92 -7.36 32.32
N GLY A 3 3.99 -8.15 31.24
CA GLY A 3 5.12 -8.19 30.32
C GLY A 3 5.21 -6.87 29.57
N ILE A 4 5.82 -5.87 30.20
CA ILE A 4 6.52 -4.83 29.46
C ILE A 4 7.62 -5.59 28.74
N SER A 5 7.50 -5.68 27.42
CA SER A 5 8.61 -6.09 26.57
C SER A 5 9.77 -5.16 26.90
N ASP A 6 10.84 -5.67 27.51
CA ASP A 6 12.14 -5.01 27.48
C ASP A 6 12.57 -4.99 26.02
N CYS A 7 12.16 -3.93 25.32
CA CYS A 7 12.53 -3.67 23.94
C CYS A 7 13.61 -2.58 23.94
N PRO A 8 14.89 -2.94 24.15
CA PRO A 8 15.95 -1.95 24.17
C PRO A 8 16.17 -1.36 22.78
N PRO A 9 16.83 -0.19 22.71
CA PRO A 9 17.41 0.33 21.47
C PRO A 9 18.32 -0.72 20.83
N THR A 10 18.33 -0.77 19.50
CA THR A 10 19.19 -1.74 18.80
C THR A 10 20.64 -1.30 18.86
N THR A 11 21.57 -2.25 18.93
CA THR A 11 22.99 -1.95 18.76
C THR A 11 23.28 -1.56 17.32
N THR A 12 23.60 -0.29 17.10
CA THR A 12 24.02 0.27 15.81
C THR A 12 25.49 0.68 15.84
N PRO A 13 26.16 0.71 14.68
CA PRO A 13 27.56 1.11 14.61
C PRO A 13 27.75 2.62 14.81
N ASP A 14 28.78 3.00 15.56
CA ASP A 14 29.22 4.40 15.69
C ASP A 14 30.43 4.73 14.79
N ASP A 15 31.03 3.71 14.18
CA ASP A 15 32.18 3.81 13.29
C ASP A 15 31.76 4.06 11.82
N ILE A 16 30.99 5.13 11.60
CA ILE A 16 30.48 5.51 10.26
C ILE A 16 30.96 6.88 9.81
N ASP A 17 31.25 7.02 8.52
CA ASP A 17 31.52 8.30 7.87
C ASP A 17 30.25 8.78 7.15
N ILE A 18 29.50 9.66 7.81
CA ILE A 18 28.21 10.16 7.31
C ILE A 18 28.38 10.98 6.03
N GLU A 19 29.46 11.75 5.89
CA GLU A 19 29.71 12.55 4.69
C GLU A 19 30.00 11.65 3.48
N ALA A 20 30.81 10.61 3.66
CA ALA A 20 31.04 9.61 2.62
C ALA A 20 29.75 8.85 2.26
N LEU A 21 28.91 8.52 3.24
CA LEU A 21 27.61 7.87 3.01
C LEU A 21 26.63 8.77 2.26
N ARG A 22 26.56 10.07 2.60
CA ARG A 22 25.78 11.07 1.87
C ARG A 22 26.16 11.10 0.40
N GLU A 23 27.44 11.18 0.10
CA GLU A 23 27.93 11.17 -1.28
C GLU A 23 27.62 9.85 -2.00
N LYS A 24 27.82 8.71 -1.34
CA LYS A 24 27.47 7.39 -1.89
C LYS A 24 25.97 7.30 -2.20
N TYR A 25 25.09 7.79 -1.31
CA TYR A 25 23.65 7.78 -1.53
C TYR A 25 23.26 8.67 -2.71
N ARG A 26 23.88 9.85 -2.86
CA ARG A 26 23.68 10.75 -4.01
C ARG A 26 24.07 10.06 -5.33
N LEU A 27 25.23 9.41 -5.38
CA LEU A 27 25.69 8.69 -6.57
C LEU A 27 24.77 7.51 -6.93
N GLU A 28 24.31 6.74 -5.95
CA GLU A 28 23.38 5.63 -6.17
C GLU A 28 21.99 6.10 -6.60
N ARG A 29 21.55 7.28 -6.16
CA ARG A 29 20.37 7.95 -6.71
C ARG A 29 20.57 8.32 -8.17
N GLU A 30 21.65 9.03 -8.51
CA GLU A 30 21.92 9.49 -9.87
C GLU A 30 22.03 8.34 -10.88
N LYS A 31 22.66 7.24 -10.46
CA LYS A 31 22.74 5.99 -11.23
C LYS A 31 21.37 5.49 -11.72
N ARG A 32 20.29 5.79 -10.99
CA ARG A 32 18.94 5.23 -11.22
C ARG A 32 17.92 6.25 -11.72
N LEU A 33 18.26 7.53 -11.76
CA LEU A 33 17.38 8.56 -12.30
C LEU A 33 17.15 8.36 -13.80
N ARG A 34 15.88 8.47 -14.17
CA ARG A 34 15.37 8.33 -15.52
C ARG A 34 14.51 9.55 -15.85
N PRO A 35 14.77 10.25 -16.96
CA PRO A 35 14.01 11.46 -17.32
C PRO A 35 12.52 11.18 -17.56
N GLU A 36 12.14 9.93 -17.85
CA GLU A 36 10.75 9.54 -18.08
C GLU A 36 9.90 9.52 -16.79
N GLY A 37 10.53 9.49 -15.61
CA GLY A 37 9.82 9.40 -14.32
C GLY A 37 8.88 8.19 -14.29
N SER A 38 7.63 8.36 -13.85
CA SER A 38 6.64 7.27 -13.83
C SER A 38 6.19 6.78 -15.21
N LYS A 39 6.45 7.55 -16.29
CA LYS A 39 6.13 7.14 -17.68
C LYS A 39 7.03 5.99 -18.18
N GLN A 40 8.01 5.56 -17.38
CA GLN A 40 8.84 4.39 -17.67
C GLN A 40 8.11 3.05 -17.54
N TYR A 41 6.90 3.02 -16.99
CA TYR A 41 6.10 1.79 -16.81
C TYR A 41 5.03 1.66 -17.88
N ILE A 42 4.80 0.42 -18.31
CA ILE A 42 3.79 0.09 -19.32
C ILE A 42 2.42 0.07 -18.63
N GLU A 43 1.47 0.76 -19.24
CA GLU A 43 0.07 0.67 -18.87
C GLU A 43 -0.52 -0.65 -19.34
N LEU A 44 -1.30 -1.31 -18.48
CA LEU A 44 -1.94 -2.59 -18.79
C LEU A 44 -3.23 -2.39 -19.58
N SER A 45 -3.09 -1.87 -20.80
CA SER A 45 -4.14 -1.79 -21.82
C SER A 45 -3.84 -2.73 -22.98
N ASP A 46 -4.82 -2.92 -23.86
CA ASP A 46 -4.67 -3.60 -25.15
C ASP A 46 -4.03 -5.00 -25.01
N GLU A 47 -2.84 -5.21 -25.61
CA GLU A 47 -2.11 -6.49 -25.60
C GLU A 47 -1.60 -6.91 -24.21
N PHE A 48 -1.71 -6.06 -23.19
CA PHE A 48 -1.33 -6.34 -21.80
C PHE A 48 -2.52 -6.35 -20.82
N ALA A 49 -3.75 -6.14 -21.29
CA ALA A 49 -4.95 -6.06 -20.43
C ALA A 49 -5.12 -7.30 -19.53
N ASP A 50 -4.75 -8.49 -20.04
CA ASP A 50 -4.88 -9.76 -19.33
C ASP A 50 -4.08 -9.80 -18.01
N TYR A 51 -2.98 -9.04 -17.89
CA TYR A 51 -2.21 -8.94 -16.64
C TYR A 51 -2.98 -8.28 -15.49
N TYR A 52 -4.06 -7.58 -15.81
CA TYR A 52 -4.91 -6.90 -14.84
C TYR A 52 -6.31 -7.51 -14.76
N GLU A 53 -6.98 -7.68 -15.91
CA GLU A 53 -8.41 -8.00 -15.97
C GLU A 53 -8.71 -9.48 -15.70
N THR A 54 -7.74 -10.38 -15.92
CA THR A 54 -7.93 -11.82 -15.70
C THR A 54 -7.81 -12.18 -14.22
N ASP A 55 -8.78 -12.95 -13.72
CA ASP A 55 -8.75 -13.56 -12.39
C ASP A 55 -8.25 -15.01 -12.47
N PRO A 56 -7.05 -15.32 -11.97
CA PRO A 56 -6.52 -16.69 -11.98
C PRO A 56 -7.10 -17.56 -10.86
N HIS A 57 -7.83 -16.97 -9.90
CA HIS A 57 -8.30 -17.66 -8.69
C HIS A 57 -9.76 -18.09 -8.76
N SER A 58 -10.53 -17.50 -9.67
CA SER A 58 -11.95 -17.79 -9.85
C SER A 58 -12.29 -17.96 -11.33
N PRO A 59 -13.23 -18.87 -11.67
CA PRO A 59 -13.67 -18.99 -13.05
C PRO A 59 -14.40 -17.71 -13.50
N PRO A 60 -14.41 -17.42 -14.81
CA PRO A 60 -15.22 -16.33 -15.34
C PRO A 60 -16.68 -16.49 -14.95
N LEU A 61 -17.25 -15.50 -14.27
CA LEU A 61 -18.67 -15.45 -14.00
C LEU A 61 -19.43 -15.14 -15.30
N ILE A 62 -20.54 -15.85 -15.57
CA ILE A 62 -21.50 -15.49 -16.63
C ILE A 62 -22.81 -15.15 -15.92
N ARG A 63 -23.28 -13.92 -16.10
CA ARG A 63 -24.56 -13.43 -15.58
C ARG A 63 -25.18 -12.45 -16.55
N GLU A 64 -26.49 -12.28 -16.46
CA GLU A 64 -27.18 -11.19 -17.18
C GLU A 64 -26.75 -9.82 -16.62
N PRO A 65 -26.78 -8.76 -17.46
CA PRO A 65 -26.57 -7.40 -17.00
C PRO A 65 -27.57 -7.00 -15.92
N ILE A 66 -27.11 -6.28 -14.91
CA ILE A 66 -27.93 -5.73 -13.83
C ILE A 66 -28.40 -4.34 -14.22
N SER A 67 -29.70 -4.09 -14.16
CA SER A 67 -30.27 -2.74 -14.21
C SER A 67 -31.07 -2.50 -12.93
N ALA A 68 -30.62 -1.56 -12.10
CA ALA A 68 -31.19 -1.36 -10.77
C ALA A 68 -30.93 0.06 -10.25
N ASP A 69 -31.89 0.58 -9.47
CA ASP A 69 -31.70 1.75 -8.63
C ASP A 69 -31.30 1.27 -7.25
N ILE A 70 -30.20 1.80 -6.72
CA ILE A 70 -29.69 1.44 -5.40
C ILE A 70 -29.35 2.68 -4.56
N ASP A 71 -29.31 2.55 -3.25
CA ASP A 71 -28.89 3.66 -2.40
C ASP A 71 -27.37 3.85 -2.44
N VAL A 72 -26.58 2.83 -2.12
CA VAL A 72 -25.12 2.97 -2.02
C VAL A 72 -24.38 1.93 -2.86
N ALA A 73 -23.52 2.39 -3.77
CA ALA A 73 -22.50 1.57 -4.42
C ALA A 73 -21.14 1.74 -3.72
N VAL A 74 -20.56 0.66 -3.21
CA VAL A 74 -19.19 0.63 -2.69
C VAL A 74 -18.30 -0.06 -3.73
N LEU A 75 -17.32 0.65 -4.26
CA LEU A 75 -16.45 0.15 -5.33
C LEU A 75 -15.17 -0.44 -4.74
N GLY A 76 -15.09 -1.77 -4.70
CA GLY A 76 -13.99 -2.53 -4.14
C GLY A 76 -14.41 -3.37 -2.91
N GLY A 77 -13.97 -4.61 -2.87
CA GLY A 77 -14.21 -5.62 -1.83
C GLY A 77 -12.99 -5.88 -0.94
N GLY A 78 -11.99 -4.99 -0.95
CA GLY A 78 -10.85 -5.01 -0.01
C GLY A 78 -11.20 -4.41 1.36
N PHE A 79 -10.20 -4.19 2.22
CA PHE A 79 -10.43 -3.57 3.54
C PHE A 79 -11.18 -2.24 3.48
N GLY A 80 -10.86 -1.36 2.53
CA GLY A 80 -11.58 -0.09 2.33
C GLY A 80 -13.08 -0.30 2.19
N GLY A 81 -13.49 -1.16 1.25
CA GLY A 81 -14.90 -1.42 0.98
C GLY A 81 -15.58 -2.27 2.05
N LEU A 82 -14.89 -3.27 2.61
CA LEU A 82 -15.41 -4.08 3.72
C LEU A 82 -15.69 -3.21 4.95
N LEU A 83 -14.77 -2.30 5.30
CA LEU A 83 -14.96 -1.39 6.43
C LEU A 83 -16.06 -0.37 6.14
N CYS A 84 -16.06 0.28 4.97
CA CYS A 84 -17.13 1.20 4.60
C CYS A 84 -18.51 0.52 4.65
N ALA A 85 -18.65 -0.66 4.04
CA ALA A 85 -19.91 -1.40 4.03
C ALA A 85 -20.32 -1.87 5.44
N ALA A 86 -19.38 -2.32 6.26
CA ALA A 86 -19.66 -2.69 7.66
C ALA A 86 -20.15 -1.48 8.47
N TYR A 87 -19.53 -0.31 8.33
CA TYR A 87 -19.98 0.91 9.02
C TYR A 87 -21.31 1.44 8.49
N LEU A 88 -21.57 1.34 7.18
CA LEU A 88 -22.89 1.64 6.61
C LEU A 88 -23.98 0.75 7.21
N LYS A 89 -23.73 -0.55 7.30
CA LYS A 89 -24.65 -1.50 7.96
C LYS A 89 -24.85 -1.16 9.45
N LYS A 90 -23.78 -0.83 10.18
CA LYS A 90 -23.88 -0.37 11.58
C LYS A 90 -24.69 0.92 11.72
N ALA A 91 -24.63 1.81 10.73
CA ALA A 91 -25.40 3.05 10.69
C ALA A 91 -26.85 2.87 10.24
N GLY A 92 -27.30 1.63 9.96
CA GLY A 92 -28.67 1.33 9.54
C GLY A 92 -28.94 1.55 8.05
N VAL A 93 -27.91 1.66 7.22
CA VAL A 93 -28.06 1.74 5.76
C VAL A 93 -28.23 0.34 5.18
N GLU A 94 -29.44 0.06 4.66
CA GLU A 94 -29.80 -1.29 4.24
C GLU A 94 -29.37 -1.62 2.81
N ASP A 95 -29.63 -0.74 1.83
CA ASP A 95 -29.37 -1.00 0.42
C ASP A 95 -27.95 -0.57 -0.01
N VAL A 96 -26.98 -1.37 0.42
CA VAL A 96 -25.57 -1.23 0.07
C VAL A 96 -25.20 -2.35 -0.90
N ARG A 97 -24.61 -2.03 -2.05
CA ARG A 97 -24.02 -3.01 -3.00
C ARG A 97 -22.53 -2.82 -3.12
N ILE A 98 -21.77 -3.91 -3.05
CA ILE A 98 -20.30 -3.87 -3.19
C ILE A 98 -19.93 -4.43 -4.55
N ILE A 99 -19.29 -3.64 -5.40
CA ILE A 99 -18.87 -4.06 -6.75
C ILE A 99 -17.37 -4.35 -6.72
N GLU A 100 -16.97 -5.59 -7.02
CA GLU A 100 -15.58 -6.06 -6.92
C GLU A 100 -15.16 -6.83 -8.17
N LEU A 101 -13.95 -6.54 -8.66
CA LEU A 101 -13.36 -7.22 -9.81
C LEU A 101 -13.04 -8.69 -9.50
N GLY A 102 -12.58 -8.97 -8.29
CA GLY A 102 -12.26 -10.33 -7.83
C GLY A 102 -13.51 -11.18 -7.65
N GLY A 103 -13.33 -12.50 -7.71
CA GLY A 103 -14.38 -13.48 -7.43
C GLY A 103 -14.80 -13.61 -5.95
N ASP A 104 -14.12 -12.93 -5.02
CA ASP A 104 -14.46 -12.91 -3.59
C ASP A 104 -13.91 -11.62 -2.93
N PHE A 105 -14.27 -11.38 -1.67
CA PHE A 105 -13.73 -10.29 -0.86
C PHE A 105 -12.23 -10.45 -0.59
N GLY A 106 -11.56 -9.35 -0.28
CA GLY A 106 -10.19 -9.35 0.25
C GLY A 106 -9.25 -8.39 -0.44
N GLY A 107 -9.59 -7.90 -1.65
CA GLY A 107 -8.78 -6.95 -2.40
C GLY A 107 -7.35 -7.46 -2.54
N VAL A 108 -6.36 -6.73 -2.02
CA VAL A 108 -4.94 -7.15 -2.01
C VAL A 108 -4.76 -8.61 -1.56
N TRP A 109 -5.49 -9.04 -0.52
CA TRP A 109 -5.40 -10.38 0.06
C TRP A 109 -6.13 -11.46 -0.76
N TYR A 110 -7.07 -11.06 -1.62
CA TYR A 110 -7.66 -11.93 -2.62
C TYR A 110 -6.73 -12.11 -3.82
N TRP A 111 -6.18 -11.02 -4.34
CA TRP A 111 -5.41 -11.03 -5.59
C TRP A 111 -4.02 -11.61 -5.41
N ASN A 112 -3.28 -11.12 -4.42
CA ASN A 112 -1.95 -11.60 -4.14
C ASN A 112 -2.07 -12.92 -3.39
N ARG A 113 -1.64 -14.00 -4.03
CA ARG A 113 -1.60 -15.33 -3.43
C ARG A 113 -0.27 -16.03 -3.69
N TYR A 114 0.78 -15.28 -3.99
CA TYR A 114 2.10 -15.83 -4.24
C TYR A 114 2.68 -16.54 -3.00
N PRO A 115 3.58 -17.52 -3.17
CA PRO A 115 4.19 -18.23 -2.05
C PRO A 115 4.92 -17.31 -1.08
N GLY A 116 4.65 -17.47 0.21
CA GLY A 116 5.30 -16.68 1.27
C GLY A 116 4.68 -15.32 1.57
N LEU A 117 3.54 -14.99 0.96
CA LEU A 117 2.85 -13.72 1.19
C LEU A 117 2.51 -13.52 2.68
N GLN A 118 2.95 -12.39 3.24
CA GLN A 118 2.66 -11.97 4.62
C GLN A 118 2.43 -10.45 4.71
N CYS A 119 1.63 -9.99 5.69
CA CYS A 119 1.59 -8.57 6.06
C CYS A 119 2.91 -8.14 6.68
N ASP A 120 3.35 -6.89 6.45
CA ASP A 120 4.60 -6.38 7.00
C ASP A 120 4.44 -5.48 8.23
N ASN A 121 3.22 -5.05 8.53
CA ASN A 121 2.83 -4.55 9.83
C ASN A 121 2.51 -5.74 10.76
N GLU A 122 2.71 -5.55 12.06
CA GLU A 122 2.26 -6.54 13.04
C GLU A 122 0.75 -6.83 12.87
N SER A 123 0.38 -8.11 12.80
CA SER A 123 -0.97 -8.58 12.50
C SER A 123 -2.01 -8.04 13.47
N TYR A 124 -1.65 -7.91 14.75
CA TYR A 124 -2.49 -7.39 15.82
C TYR A 124 -2.86 -5.91 15.61
N CYS A 125 -2.00 -5.15 14.94
CA CYS A 125 -2.25 -3.77 14.55
C CYS A 125 -2.98 -3.70 13.20
N TYR A 126 -2.50 -4.47 12.22
CA TYR A 126 -2.89 -4.35 10.81
C TYR A 126 -4.29 -4.89 10.47
N ILE A 127 -4.63 -6.08 10.98
CA ILE A 127 -5.88 -6.74 10.63
C ILE A 127 -7.03 -6.01 11.35
N PRO A 128 -8.05 -5.50 10.65
CA PRO A 128 -9.09 -4.72 11.30
C PRO A 128 -10.11 -5.62 12.02
N LEU A 129 -10.83 -5.04 12.98
CA LEU A 129 -11.96 -5.67 13.67
C LEU A 129 -11.60 -6.98 14.41
N LEU A 130 -10.41 -7.07 15.02
CA LEU A 130 -9.98 -8.29 15.72
C LEU A 130 -10.81 -8.51 16.99
N GLU A 131 -11.03 -7.44 17.75
CA GLU A 131 -11.82 -7.51 18.98
C GLU A 131 -13.30 -7.80 18.67
N GLU A 132 -13.88 -7.10 17.70
CA GLU A 132 -15.28 -7.24 17.29
C GLU A 132 -15.61 -8.63 16.75
N LEU A 133 -14.66 -9.27 16.06
CA LEU A 133 -14.83 -10.62 15.53
C LEU A 133 -14.26 -11.70 16.43
N ASN A 134 -13.79 -11.35 17.62
CA ASN A 134 -13.15 -12.25 18.57
C ASN A 134 -12.08 -13.13 17.89
N TYR A 135 -11.23 -12.51 17.08
CA TYR A 135 -10.18 -13.17 16.31
C TYR A 135 -8.81 -12.75 16.82
N ILE A 136 -7.97 -13.73 17.17
CA ILE A 136 -6.56 -13.51 17.48
C ILE A 136 -5.72 -14.09 16.33
N PRO A 137 -4.91 -13.27 15.65
CA PRO A 137 -4.01 -13.76 14.60
C PRO A 137 -3.06 -14.85 15.10
N SER A 138 -2.59 -15.71 14.20
CA SER A 138 -1.78 -16.89 14.54
C SER A 138 -0.32 -16.57 14.89
N LYS A 139 0.20 -15.44 14.39
CA LYS A 139 1.58 -15.01 14.53
C LYS A 139 1.73 -13.50 14.35
N LYS A 140 2.90 -12.99 14.73
CA LYS A 140 3.24 -11.56 14.69
C LYS A 140 3.03 -10.93 13.31
N PHE A 141 3.40 -11.63 12.23
CA PHE A 141 3.11 -11.22 10.85
C PHE A 141 2.32 -12.30 10.13
N ALA A 142 1.01 -12.12 10.03
CA ALA A 142 0.07 -13.11 9.49
C ALA A 142 0.33 -13.42 8.01
N ASP A 143 0.05 -14.67 7.61
CA ASP A 143 0.09 -15.08 6.21
C ASP A 143 -1.08 -14.47 5.43
N GLY A 144 -0.88 -14.26 4.12
CA GLY A 144 -1.90 -13.68 3.26
C GLY A 144 -3.20 -14.50 3.25
N THR A 145 -3.12 -15.83 3.36
CA THR A 145 -4.29 -16.72 3.45
C THR A 145 -5.09 -16.50 4.74
N GLU A 146 -4.42 -16.27 5.86
CA GLU A 146 -5.06 -15.98 7.14
C GLU A 146 -5.83 -14.65 7.08
N ILE A 147 -5.22 -13.64 6.47
CA ILE A 147 -5.82 -12.32 6.32
C ILE A 147 -6.99 -12.35 5.33
N TYR A 148 -6.84 -13.07 4.22
CA TYR A 148 -7.93 -13.31 3.28
C TYR A 148 -9.12 -13.99 3.95
N GLU A 149 -8.89 -15.02 4.76
CA GLU A 149 -9.98 -15.63 5.54
C GLU A 149 -10.62 -14.64 6.51
N HIS A 150 -9.85 -13.72 7.09
CA HIS A 150 -10.41 -12.66 7.93
C HIS A 150 -11.28 -11.68 7.14
N CYS A 151 -10.92 -11.33 5.90
CA CYS A 151 -11.79 -10.56 5.01
C CYS A 151 -13.14 -11.26 4.80
N ARG A 152 -13.12 -12.59 4.64
CA ARG A 152 -14.34 -13.40 4.51
C ARG A 152 -15.13 -13.46 5.81
N ARG A 153 -14.48 -13.47 6.98
CA ARG A 153 -15.14 -13.36 8.29
C ARG A 153 -15.88 -12.04 8.42
N ILE A 154 -15.26 -10.91 8.05
CA ILE A 154 -15.91 -9.59 8.02
C ILE A 154 -17.14 -9.64 7.10
N GLY A 155 -16.97 -10.11 5.87
CA GLY A 155 -18.06 -10.22 4.90
C GLY A 155 -19.25 -11.06 5.41
N LYS A 156 -18.98 -12.18 6.10
CA LYS A 156 -20.02 -13.02 6.71
C LYS A 156 -20.69 -12.36 7.91
N HIS A 157 -19.90 -11.76 8.81
CA HIS A 157 -20.41 -11.17 10.05
C HIS A 157 -21.41 -10.03 9.80
N TYR A 158 -21.16 -9.19 8.78
CA TYR A 158 -22.02 -8.07 8.42
C TYR A 158 -23.00 -8.39 7.28
N GLY A 159 -23.12 -9.66 6.85
CA GLY A 159 -24.06 -10.06 5.78
C GLY A 159 -23.77 -9.42 4.42
N LEU A 160 -22.50 -9.15 4.10
CA LEU A 160 -22.11 -8.39 2.91
C LEU A 160 -22.16 -9.22 1.61
N TYR A 161 -22.11 -10.55 1.71
CA TYR A 161 -22.16 -11.43 0.54
C TYR A 161 -23.47 -11.31 -0.25
N ASP A 162 -24.58 -11.10 0.43
CA ASP A 162 -25.91 -10.95 -0.20
C ASP A 162 -26.01 -9.69 -1.09
N SER A 163 -25.07 -8.77 -0.90
CA SER A 163 -24.99 -7.47 -1.55
C SER A 163 -23.81 -7.35 -2.52
N ALA A 164 -22.99 -8.38 -2.65
CA ALA A 164 -21.77 -8.33 -3.44
C ALA A 164 -22.03 -8.66 -4.92
N ILE A 165 -21.42 -7.87 -5.80
CA ILE A 165 -21.40 -8.03 -7.24
C ILE A 165 -19.94 -8.31 -7.62
N PHE A 166 -19.54 -9.58 -7.48
CA PHE A 166 -18.18 -10.05 -7.78
C PHE A 166 -17.92 -10.17 -9.29
N SER A 167 -16.65 -10.40 -9.64
CA SER A 167 -16.21 -10.59 -11.03
C SER A 167 -16.63 -9.45 -11.98
N THR A 168 -16.73 -8.23 -11.45
CA THR A 168 -17.32 -7.07 -12.12
C THR A 168 -16.40 -5.85 -11.96
N GLN A 169 -15.89 -5.35 -13.08
CA GLN A 169 -15.08 -4.13 -13.13
C GLN A 169 -15.98 -2.92 -13.40
N VAL A 170 -15.88 -1.87 -12.59
CA VAL A 170 -16.45 -0.57 -12.95
C VAL A 170 -15.60 0.09 -14.03
N ARG A 171 -16.24 0.56 -15.10
CA ARG A 171 -15.58 1.23 -16.23
C ARG A 171 -15.80 2.73 -16.21
N ALA A 172 -16.99 3.20 -15.80
CA ALA A 172 -17.29 4.63 -15.78
C ALA A 172 -18.33 4.99 -14.72
N LEU A 173 -18.25 6.25 -14.27
CA LEU A 173 -19.19 6.88 -13.35
C LEU A 173 -19.64 8.22 -13.95
N HIS A 174 -20.94 8.37 -14.18
CA HIS A 174 -21.51 9.63 -14.67
C HIS A 174 -22.62 10.10 -13.74
N TRP A 175 -22.50 11.30 -13.21
CA TRP A 175 -23.57 11.95 -12.47
C TRP A 175 -24.69 12.39 -13.42
N ASN A 176 -25.93 12.16 -13.00
CA ASN A 176 -27.11 12.64 -13.70
C ASN A 176 -27.87 13.64 -12.80
N ASP A 177 -27.90 14.91 -13.22
CA ASP A 177 -28.56 16.00 -12.49
C ASP A 177 -30.10 15.87 -12.46
N GLU A 178 -30.72 15.22 -13.45
CA GLU A 178 -32.17 15.02 -13.50
C GLU A 178 -32.62 13.95 -12.49
N THR A 179 -31.89 12.84 -12.41
CA THR A 179 -32.22 11.72 -11.52
C THR A 179 -31.51 11.79 -10.17
N LYS A 180 -30.59 12.73 -9.99
CA LYS A 180 -29.70 12.89 -8.82
C LYS A 180 -29.02 11.57 -8.41
N ARG A 181 -28.49 10.85 -9.41
CA ARG A 181 -27.86 9.53 -9.24
C ARG A 181 -26.61 9.41 -10.09
N TRP A 182 -25.67 8.62 -9.60
CA TRP A 182 -24.54 8.12 -10.35
C TRP A 182 -24.95 6.92 -11.20
N ARG A 183 -24.75 7.02 -12.50
CA ARG A 183 -24.80 5.88 -13.41
C ARG A 183 -23.45 5.17 -13.40
N VAL A 184 -23.45 3.91 -12.98
CA VAL A 184 -22.27 3.05 -12.85
C VAL A 184 -22.27 2.04 -14.00
N SER A 185 -21.34 2.21 -14.93
CA SER A 185 -21.13 1.29 -16.05
C SER A 185 -20.06 0.26 -15.71
N THR A 186 -20.24 -0.99 -16.14
CA THR A 186 -19.30 -2.09 -15.83
C THR A 186 -18.84 -2.85 -17.07
N ASN A 187 -17.87 -3.74 -16.92
CA ASN A 187 -17.47 -4.69 -17.97
C ASN A 187 -18.50 -5.81 -18.22
N ARG A 188 -19.70 -5.71 -17.63
CA ARG A 188 -20.82 -6.67 -17.76
C ARG A 188 -22.07 -6.02 -18.35
N ASP A 189 -21.93 -4.84 -18.94
CA ASP A 189 -23.02 -4.04 -19.51
C ASP A 189 -24.10 -3.64 -18.49
N ASP A 190 -23.73 -3.52 -17.21
CA ASP A 190 -24.66 -3.12 -16.16
C ASP A 190 -25.10 -1.65 -16.31
N ASP A 191 -26.33 -1.36 -15.89
CA ASP A 191 -26.94 -0.03 -15.76
C ASP A 191 -27.38 0.20 -14.31
N ILE A 192 -26.42 0.36 -13.41
CA ILE A 192 -26.68 0.57 -11.98
C ILE A 192 -26.75 2.07 -11.70
N ARG A 193 -27.83 2.53 -11.07
CA ARG A 193 -28.10 3.95 -10.76
C ARG A 193 -28.07 4.16 -9.26
N ALA A 194 -26.89 4.46 -8.72
CA ALA A 194 -26.64 4.60 -7.30
C ALA A 194 -26.88 6.04 -6.83
N ARG A 195 -27.52 6.24 -5.67
CA ARG A 195 -27.64 7.57 -5.07
C ARG A 195 -26.28 8.04 -4.54
N PHE A 196 -25.55 7.17 -3.85
CA PHE A 196 -24.21 7.41 -3.32
C PHE A 196 -23.18 6.43 -3.89
N VAL A 197 -21.95 6.90 -4.10
CA VAL A 197 -20.83 6.07 -4.55
C VAL A 197 -19.64 6.26 -3.60
N VAL A 198 -19.11 5.16 -3.09
CA VAL A 198 -17.89 5.13 -2.26
C VAL A 198 -16.76 4.48 -3.04
N MET A 199 -15.73 5.25 -3.37
CA MET A 199 -14.54 4.83 -4.09
C MET A 199 -13.56 4.14 -3.13
N ALA A 200 -13.56 2.81 -3.11
CA ALA A 200 -12.77 1.98 -2.21
C ALA A 200 -11.79 1.03 -2.92
N SER A 201 -11.26 1.46 -4.07
CA SER A 201 -10.37 0.68 -4.94
C SER A 201 -9.00 0.39 -4.33
N GLY A 202 -8.54 1.21 -3.37
CA GLY A 202 -7.25 1.07 -2.70
C GLY A 202 -6.03 1.41 -3.59
N PRO A 203 -4.87 1.75 -3.00
CA PRO A 203 -3.72 2.28 -3.75
C PRO A 203 -2.84 1.23 -4.44
N PHE A 204 -3.02 -0.07 -4.16
CA PHE A 204 -2.17 -1.16 -4.66
C PHE A 204 -2.96 -2.23 -5.41
N HIS A 205 -3.80 -1.83 -6.37
CA HIS A 205 -4.70 -2.78 -7.07
C HIS A 205 -4.34 -3.02 -8.54
N ARG A 206 -3.94 -1.98 -9.28
CA ARG A 206 -3.56 -2.10 -10.71
C ARG A 206 -2.06 -2.42 -10.80
N PRO A 207 -1.66 -3.64 -11.21
CA PRO A 207 -0.26 -3.97 -11.38
C PRO A 207 0.32 -3.14 -12.52
N LYS A 208 1.64 -2.99 -12.56
CA LYS A 208 2.34 -2.32 -13.66
C LYS A 208 3.47 -3.19 -14.17
N LEU A 209 3.72 -3.16 -15.48
CA LEU A 209 4.85 -3.84 -16.07
C LEU A 209 6.03 -2.87 -16.24
N PRO A 210 7.28 -3.35 -16.07
CA PRO A 210 8.45 -2.53 -16.37
C PRO A 210 8.49 -2.21 -17.86
N GLY A 211 8.89 -1.00 -18.24
CA GLY A 211 9.12 -0.61 -19.63
C GLY A 211 10.37 -1.24 -20.23
N ILE A 212 10.43 -2.57 -20.26
CA ILE A 212 11.49 -3.34 -20.91
C ILE A 212 11.23 -3.26 -22.42
N PRO A 213 12.19 -2.75 -23.22
CA PRO A 213 12.05 -2.79 -24.66
C PRO A 213 11.80 -4.22 -25.15
N ASP A 214 10.93 -4.37 -26.15
CA ASP A 214 10.59 -5.66 -26.76
C ASP A 214 9.95 -6.69 -25.81
N ILE A 215 9.43 -6.30 -24.64
CA ILE A 215 8.88 -7.21 -23.62
C ILE A 215 7.92 -8.28 -24.16
N LYS A 216 7.15 -7.94 -25.20
CA LYS A 216 6.18 -8.84 -25.86
C LYS A 216 6.79 -9.90 -26.77
N ASN A 217 8.06 -9.77 -27.11
CA ASN A 217 8.74 -10.73 -27.98
C ASN A 217 9.03 -12.04 -27.25
N PHE A 218 9.08 -12.03 -25.92
CA PHE A 218 9.31 -13.22 -25.11
C PHE A 218 8.23 -14.28 -25.38
N ARG A 219 8.67 -15.50 -25.71
CA ARG A 219 7.79 -16.62 -26.06
C ARG A 219 7.59 -17.65 -24.94
N GLY A 220 8.33 -17.51 -23.84
CA GLY A 220 8.10 -18.31 -22.64
C GLY A 220 6.87 -17.84 -21.86
N HIS A 221 6.66 -18.43 -20.69
CA HIS A 221 5.51 -18.08 -19.86
C HIS A 221 5.80 -16.85 -18.99
N SER A 222 4.84 -15.94 -18.82
CA SER A 222 5.04 -14.78 -17.96
C SER A 222 3.76 -14.33 -17.29
N PHE A 223 3.88 -13.86 -16.05
CA PHE A 223 2.76 -13.36 -15.26
C PHE A 223 3.23 -12.36 -14.20
N HIS A 224 2.31 -11.54 -13.70
CA HIS A 224 2.59 -10.64 -12.58
C HIS A 224 2.35 -11.36 -11.25
N SER A 225 3.16 -11.08 -10.25
CA SER A 225 3.08 -11.68 -8.90
C SER A 225 1.71 -11.55 -8.22
N SER A 226 0.95 -10.50 -8.53
CA SER A 226 -0.44 -10.29 -8.05
C SER A 226 -1.50 -11.12 -8.81
N ARG A 227 -1.09 -11.92 -9.78
CA ARG A 227 -1.89 -12.85 -10.59
C ARG A 227 -1.16 -14.19 -10.67
N TRP A 228 -0.80 -14.73 -9.51
CA TRP A 228 0.04 -15.92 -9.42
C TRP A 228 -0.59 -17.14 -10.12
N ASP A 229 0.13 -17.74 -11.06
CA ASP A 229 -0.34 -18.90 -11.83
C ASP A 229 0.14 -20.23 -11.21
N TYR A 230 -0.67 -20.77 -10.29
CA TYR A 230 -0.41 -22.09 -9.71
C TYR A 230 -0.58 -23.25 -10.69
N ALA A 231 -1.31 -23.07 -11.80
CA ALA A 231 -1.42 -24.11 -12.82
C ALA A 231 -0.06 -24.30 -13.51
N TYR A 232 0.66 -23.21 -13.75
CA TYR A 232 2.03 -23.24 -14.27
C TYR A 232 3.07 -23.64 -13.21
N THR A 233 3.09 -23.00 -12.04
CA THR A 233 4.16 -23.23 -11.04
C THR A 233 3.99 -24.54 -10.25
N GLY A 234 2.75 -25.03 -10.12
CA GLY A 234 2.40 -26.02 -9.10
C GLY A 234 2.52 -25.43 -7.68
N GLY A 235 2.16 -26.24 -6.68
CA GLY A 235 2.20 -25.83 -5.27
C GLY A 235 1.01 -24.97 -4.86
N ASP A 236 1.18 -24.25 -3.75
CA ASP A 236 0.21 -23.30 -3.19
C ASP A 236 0.92 -22.13 -2.48
N SER A 237 0.18 -21.32 -1.71
CA SER A 237 0.71 -20.15 -0.98
C SER A 237 1.80 -20.47 0.04
N THR A 238 1.97 -21.75 0.40
CA THR A 238 3.04 -22.24 1.28
C THR A 238 4.27 -22.74 0.50
N GLY A 239 4.22 -22.70 -0.84
CA GLY A 239 5.28 -23.11 -1.75
C GLY A 239 5.04 -24.48 -2.38
N GLY A 240 6.12 -25.20 -2.69
CA GLY A 240 6.06 -26.54 -3.28
C GLY A 240 5.86 -26.48 -4.79
N MET A 241 6.48 -25.49 -5.44
CA MET A 241 6.38 -25.17 -6.86
C MET A 241 7.10 -26.21 -7.73
N HIS A 242 6.71 -27.47 -7.59
CA HIS A 242 7.36 -28.64 -8.15
C HIS A 242 7.42 -28.64 -9.68
N LYS A 243 6.56 -27.87 -10.37
CA LYS A 243 6.60 -27.73 -11.84
C LYS A 243 7.70 -26.78 -12.32
N LEU A 244 8.39 -26.09 -11.41
CA LEU A 244 9.54 -25.24 -11.71
C LEU A 244 10.88 -25.98 -11.62
N ALA A 245 10.89 -27.25 -11.20
CA ALA A 245 12.11 -28.03 -10.92
C ALA A 245 13.05 -28.18 -12.12
N ASP A 246 12.55 -28.05 -13.35
CA ASP A 246 13.32 -28.07 -14.60
C ASP A 246 13.41 -26.70 -15.30
N LYS A 247 12.87 -25.63 -14.68
CA LYS A 247 12.69 -24.30 -15.29
C LYS A 247 13.72 -23.27 -14.83
N ARG A 248 14.18 -22.47 -15.78
CA ARG A 248 14.92 -21.21 -15.57
C ARG A 248 13.91 -20.09 -15.39
N VAL A 249 13.85 -19.53 -14.20
CA VAL A 249 12.86 -18.54 -13.81
C VAL A 249 13.55 -17.20 -13.58
N ALA A 250 12.97 -16.13 -14.12
CA ALA A 250 13.36 -14.77 -13.75
C ALA A 250 12.33 -14.14 -12.82
N VAL A 251 12.81 -13.40 -11.82
CA VAL A 251 12.01 -12.42 -11.07
C VAL A 251 12.51 -11.03 -11.41
N VAL A 252 11.62 -10.16 -11.88
CA VAL A 252 11.94 -8.77 -12.20
C VAL A 252 11.44 -7.87 -11.09
N GLY A 253 12.35 -7.23 -10.37
CA GLY A 253 12.06 -6.39 -9.21
C GLY A 253 12.50 -7.04 -7.89
N THR A 254 12.81 -6.19 -6.92
CA THR A 254 13.38 -6.56 -5.61
C THR A 254 12.68 -5.86 -4.45
N GLY A 255 11.44 -5.40 -4.66
CA GLY A 255 10.58 -4.85 -3.60
C GLY A 255 10.06 -5.93 -2.65
N ALA A 256 9.18 -5.55 -1.72
CA ALA A 256 8.63 -6.43 -0.69
C ALA A 256 8.10 -7.77 -1.22
N THR A 257 7.40 -7.75 -2.36
CA THR A 257 6.90 -8.95 -3.03
C THR A 257 8.02 -9.92 -3.41
N ALA A 258 9.09 -9.44 -4.06
CA ALA A 258 10.22 -10.29 -4.42
C ALA A 258 10.98 -10.78 -3.19
N VAL A 259 11.12 -9.95 -2.16
CA VAL A 259 11.74 -10.34 -0.88
C VAL A 259 11.03 -11.54 -0.24
N GLN A 260 9.70 -11.65 -0.39
CA GLN A 260 8.93 -12.78 0.11
C GLN A 260 8.96 -14.01 -0.82
N ILE A 261 8.96 -13.83 -2.15
CA ILE A 261 8.85 -14.92 -3.13
C ILE A 261 10.21 -15.59 -3.44
N VAL A 262 11.30 -14.82 -3.49
CA VAL A 262 12.64 -15.30 -3.88
C VAL A 262 13.09 -16.53 -3.09
N PRO A 263 12.89 -16.62 -1.76
CA PRO A 263 13.22 -17.85 -1.01
C PRO A 263 12.55 -19.12 -1.55
N PHE A 264 11.27 -19.03 -1.91
CA PHE A 264 10.51 -20.15 -2.43
C PHE A 264 10.96 -20.52 -3.85
N LEU A 265 11.19 -19.53 -4.70
CA LEU A 265 11.67 -19.78 -6.07
C LEU A 265 13.10 -20.34 -6.09
N GLY A 266 13.98 -19.82 -5.24
CA GLY A 266 15.35 -20.32 -5.14
C GLY A 266 15.40 -21.78 -4.66
N ARG A 267 14.42 -22.17 -3.83
CA ARG A 267 14.24 -23.56 -3.40
C ARG A 267 13.78 -24.48 -4.52
N ASP A 268 12.79 -24.06 -5.29
CA ASP A 268 11.99 -24.95 -6.15
C ASP A 268 12.35 -24.90 -7.65
N ALA A 269 13.02 -23.84 -8.13
CA ALA A 269 13.37 -23.68 -9.55
C ALA A 269 14.71 -24.34 -9.92
N LYS A 270 14.86 -24.80 -11.18
CA LYS A 270 16.16 -25.27 -11.70
C LYS A 270 17.24 -24.20 -11.61
N HIS A 271 16.90 -22.98 -12.01
CA HIS A 271 17.75 -21.79 -11.84
C HIS A 271 16.86 -20.57 -11.65
N LEU A 272 17.21 -19.70 -10.71
CA LEU A 272 16.54 -18.44 -10.45
C LEU A 272 17.47 -17.27 -10.78
N TYR A 273 17.03 -16.39 -11.68
CA TYR A 273 17.65 -15.10 -11.95
C TYR A 273 16.84 -13.98 -11.30
N VAL A 274 17.46 -13.19 -10.43
CA VAL A 274 16.81 -12.06 -9.76
C VAL A 274 17.34 -10.76 -10.38
N PHE A 275 16.50 -10.09 -11.18
CA PHE A 275 16.88 -8.85 -11.86
C PHE A 275 16.62 -7.65 -10.94
N GLN A 276 17.69 -7.02 -10.47
CA GLN A 276 17.66 -5.96 -9.48
C GLN A 276 18.09 -4.63 -10.07
N ARG A 277 17.21 -3.63 -10.00
CA ARG A 277 17.59 -2.23 -10.26
C ARG A 277 18.03 -1.51 -9.00
N THR A 278 17.29 -1.70 -7.90
CA THR A 278 17.59 -1.08 -6.60
C THR A 278 17.39 -2.13 -5.52
N PRO A 279 18.39 -2.42 -4.68
CA PRO A 279 18.21 -3.32 -3.55
C PRO A 279 17.19 -2.75 -2.56
N SER A 280 16.52 -3.65 -1.83
CA SER A 280 15.67 -3.30 -0.69
C SER A 280 16.48 -3.28 0.61
N SER A 281 16.02 -2.53 1.61
CA SER A 281 16.47 -2.70 2.99
C SER A 281 15.80 -3.94 3.55
N VAL A 282 16.59 -4.94 3.97
CA VAL A 282 16.08 -6.23 4.44
C VAL A 282 16.58 -6.50 5.87
N GLY A 283 15.70 -6.24 6.85
CA GLY A 283 15.93 -6.58 8.24
C GLY A 283 15.55 -8.03 8.57
N ALA A 284 15.86 -8.44 9.81
CA ALA A 284 15.36 -9.71 10.35
C ALA A 284 13.84 -9.63 10.54
N ARG A 285 13.15 -10.73 10.25
CA ARG A 285 11.70 -10.82 10.39
C ARG A 285 11.30 -11.29 11.78
N ASN A 286 11.95 -12.33 12.30
CA ASN A 286 11.66 -12.91 13.62
C ASN A 286 10.16 -13.17 13.81
N ASN A 287 9.51 -13.81 12.82
CA ASN A 287 8.07 -14.02 12.84
C ASN A 287 7.69 -15.11 13.87
N THR A 288 7.26 -14.69 15.05
CA THR A 288 6.91 -15.61 16.15
C THR A 288 5.42 -15.96 16.16
N PRO A 289 5.04 -17.21 16.49
CA PRO A 289 3.67 -17.55 16.82
C PRO A 289 3.13 -16.69 17.95
N THR A 290 1.83 -16.42 17.93
CA THR A 290 1.17 -15.64 18.98
C THR A 290 1.21 -16.39 20.30
N ASP A 291 1.69 -15.72 21.36
CA ASP A 291 1.74 -16.30 22.69
C ASP A 291 0.30 -16.46 23.26
N PRO A 292 -0.15 -17.70 23.54
CA PRO A 292 -1.48 -17.93 24.08
C PRO A 292 -1.68 -17.37 25.49
N VAL A 293 -0.61 -17.16 26.27
CA VAL A 293 -0.70 -16.53 27.59
C VAL A 293 -0.95 -15.04 27.46
N TRP A 294 -0.19 -14.35 26.61
CA TRP A 294 -0.45 -12.95 26.24
C TRP A 294 -1.86 -12.77 25.68
N ALA A 295 -2.27 -13.59 24.71
CA ALA A 295 -3.59 -13.48 24.08
C ALA A 295 -4.76 -13.59 25.09
N LYS A 296 -4.64 -14.46 26.10
CA LYS A 296 -5.63 -14.59 27.18
C LYS A 296 -5.63 -13.44 28.19
N SER A 297 -4.56 -12.64 28.21
CA SER A 297 -4.43 -11.49 29.13
C SER A 297 -5.04 -10.20 28.58
N LEU A 298 -5.34 -10.16 27.28
CA LEU A 298 -5.87 -8.99 26.59
C LEU A 298 -7.19 -8.52 27.22
N GLN A 299 -7.32 -7.22 27.40
CA GLN A 299 -8.52 -6.56 27.94
C GLN A 299 -9.24 -5.79 26.84
N PRO A 300 -10.55 -5.48 26.99
CA PRO A 300 -11.27 -4.70 25.98
C PRO A 300 -10.55 -3.40 25.61
N GLY A 301 -10.49 -3.07 24.32
CA GLY A 301 -9.75 -1.91 23.79
C GLY A 301 -8.27 -2.17 23.49
N TRP A 302 -7.76 -3.38 23.74
CA TRP A 302 -6.34 -3.73 23.53
C TRP A 302 -5.85 -3.42 22.11
N GLN A 303 -6.71 -3.61 21.10
CA GLN A 303 -6.30 -3.45 19.71
C GLN A 303 -6.02 -1.98 19.40
N LYS A 304 -6.93 -1.08 19.81
CA LYS A 304 -6.80 0.37 19.60
C LYS A 304 -5.61 0.94 20.36
N GLU A 305 -5.39 0.48 21.60
CA GLU A 305 -4.21 0.86 22.39
C GLU A 305 -2.91 0.46 21.69
N ARG A 306 -2.83 -0.79 21.21
CA ARG A 306 -1.64 -1.30 20.52
C ARG A 306 -1.40 -0.61 19.17
N GLN A 307 -2.45 -0.32 18.41
CA GLN A 307 -2.38 0.47 17.17
C GLN A 307 -1.86 1.88 17.42
N ARG A 308 -2.31 2.53 18.52
CA ARG A 308 -1.85 3.89 18.89
C ARG A 308 -0.38 3.88 19.28
N ASN A 309 0.03 2.92 20.11
CA ASN A 309 1.43 2.76 20.47
C ASN A 309 2.32 2.55 19.24
N PHE A 310 1.90 1.68 18.31
CA PHE A 310 2.61 1.46 17.06
C PHE A 310 2.72 2.73 16.20
N HIS A 311 1.65 3.53 16.12
CA HIS A 311 1.64 4.78 15.40
C HIS A 311 2.63 5.79 15.98
N SER A 312 2.67 5.96 17.30
CA SER A 312 3.58 6.89 17.97
C SER A 312 5.05 6.57 17.70
N TRP A 313 5.41 5.29 17.70
CA TRP A 313 6.78 4.87 17.40
C TRP A 313 7.19 4.97 15.92
N THR A 314 6.23 5.12 15.00
CA THR A 314 6.48 5.09 13.56
C THR A 314 6.29 6.44 12.88
N PHE A 315 5.11 7.06 13.04
CA PHE A 315 4.73 8.29 12.34
C PHE A 315 4.92 9.56 13.17
N GLU A 316 4.80 9.47 14.50
CA GLU A 316 5.14 10.60 15.40
C GLU A 316 6.67 10.70 15.65
N GLY A 317 7.44 9.73 15.14
CA GLY A 317 8.91 9.73 15.13
C GLY A 317 9.55 9.21 16.41
N MET A 318 8.89 9.31 17.56
CA MET A 318 9.32 8.72 18.84
C MET A 318 8.20 8.77 19.88
N ALA A 319 8.25 7.89 20.90
CA ALA A 319 7.34 7.94 22.05
C ALA A 319 8.10 7.83 23.40
N PRO A 320 8.84 8.88 23.82
CA PRO A 320 9.66 8.83 25.03
C PRO A 320 8.85 8.45 26.27
N GLY A 321 9.38 7.52 27.08
CA GLY A 321 8.73 7.06 28.31
C GLY A 321 7.54 6.11 28.12
N GLN A 322 7.16 5.79 26.88
CA GLN A 322 6.20 4.73 26.60
C GLN A 322 6.94 3.41 26.33
N PRO A 323 6.35 2.25 26.62
CA PRO A 323 6.85 0.98 26.12
C PRO A 323 6.68 0.89 24.60
N ASP A 324 7.58 0.17 23.91
CA ASP A 324 7.37 -0.25 22.51
C ASP A 324 6.74 -1.64 22.50
N TYR A 325 5.42 -1.70 22.31
CA TYR A 325 4.68 -2.96 22.33
C TYR A 325 4.97 -3.85 21.13
N VAL A 326 5.30 -3.25 19.98
CA VAL A 326 5.50 -3.97 18.72
C VAL A 326 6.93 -4.47 18.61
N CYS A 327 7.91 -3.65 18.99
CA CYS A 327 9.32 -4.03 19.07
C CYS A 327 9.82 -4.75 17.80
N ASP A 328 9.83 -4.04 16.67
CA ASP A 328 10.27 -4.60 15.39
C ASP A 328 11.04 -3.56 14.55
N PHE A 329 11.20 -3.87 13.26
CA PHE A 329 11.91 -3.02 12.31
C PHE A 329 11.19 -1.70 11.99
N TRP A 330 9.87 -1.63 12.16
CA TRP A 330 9.12 -0.39 11.94
C TRP A 330 9.41 0.61 13.06
N THR A 331 9.48 0.13 14.31
CA THR A 331 9.68 0.99 15.48
C THR A 331 11.14 1.27 15.80
N GLU A 332 12.08 0.59 15.13
CA GLU A 332 13.52 0.68 15.41
C GLU A 332 14.07 2.11 15.34
N LEU A 333 13.83 2.83 14.25
CA LEU A 333 14.36 4.19 14.08
C LEU A 333 13.85 5.13 15.18
N GLY A 334 12.54 5.07 15.47
CA GLY A 334 11.94 5.89 16.52
C GLY A 334 12.44 5.51 17.91
N ARG A 335 12.67 4.22 18.16
CA ARG A 335 13.22 3.71 19.42
C ARG A 335 14.66 4.17 19.67
N ASN A 336 15.53 4.09 18.65
CA ASN A 336 16.90 4.56 18.74
C ASN A 336 16.96 6.09 18.88
N THR A 337 16.13 6.81 18.11
CA THR A 337 15.98 8.27 18.22
C THR A 337 15.54 8.67 19.64
N ALA A 338 14.53 8.01 20.20
CA ALA A 338 14.04 8.29 21.55
C ALA A 338 15.13 8.08 22.62
N ALA A 339 15.90 7.01 22.51
CA ALA A 339 17.00 6.74 23.42
C ALA A 339 18.05 7.85 23.37
N ARG A 340 18.42 8.28 22.17
CA ARG A 340 19.40 9.36 21.97
C ARG A 340 18.90 10.71 22.47
N VAL A 341 17.61 11.00 22.30
CA VAL A 341 16.96 12.22 22.83
C VAL A 341 16.95 12.20 24.36
N LEU A 342 16.69 11.06 24.98
CA LEU A 342 16.68 10.92 26.44
C LEU A 342 18.06 11.01 27.09
N GLU A 343 19.14 10.88 26.32
CA GLU A 343 20.53 11.10 26.76
C GLU A 343 20.95 12.58 26.77
N LEU A 344 20.15 13.48 26.19
CA LEU A 344 20.42 14.91 26.22
C LEU A 344 20.29 15.46 27.65
N ASP A 345 21.06 16.51 27.96
CA ASP A 345 21.00 17.17 29.28
C ASP A 345 19.62 17.79 29.57
N ASP A 346 18.94 18.30 28.53
CA ASP A 346 17.58 18.85 28.61
C ASP A 346 16.73 18.44 27.39
N PRO A 347 16.18 17.21 27.38
CA PRO A 347 15.38 16.72 26.26
C PRO A 347 14.11 17.54 26.02
N ALA A 348 13.61 18.25 27.04
CA ALA A 348 12.36 19.01 26.97
C ALA A 348 12.50 20.32 26.18
N SER A 349 13.71 20.84 26.00
CA SER A 349 13.98 22.05 25.21
C SER A 349 14.49 21.77 23.79
N MET A 350 14.48 20.51 23.35
CA MET A 350 14.95 20.10 22.03
C MET A 350 14.20 20.83 20.92
N THR A 351 14.95 21.40 19.96
CA THR A 351 14.35 22.04 18.78
C THR A 351 14.04 21.01 17.69
N PRO A 352 13.10 21.32 16.76
CA PRO A 352 12.85 20.47 15.60
C PRO A 352 14.12 20.17 14.78
N GLU A 353 15.03 21.14 14.63
CA GLU A 353 16.29 20.97 13.90
C GLU A 353 17.22 19.98 14.62
N GLN A 354 17.32 20.06 15.94
CA GLN A 354 18.10 19.11 16.73
C GLN A 354 17.52 17.71 16.62
N PHE A 355 16.18 17.57 16.70
CA PHE A 355 15.51 16.29 16.49
C PHE A 355 15.81 15.70 15.11
N MET A 356 15.69 16.51 14.05
CA MET A 356 15.96 16.07 12.68
C MET A 356 17.41 15.63 12.50
N ALA A 357 18.38 16.33 13.11
CA ALA A 357 19.79 15.96 13.06
C ALA A 357 20.06 14.62 13.76
N ILE A 358 19.49 14.41 14.96
CA ILE A 358 19.59 13.13 15.68
C ILE A 358 18.96 12.00 14.87
N ASN A 359 17.75 12.22 14.35
CA ASN A 359 17.03 11.23 13.57
C ASN A 359 17.80 10.85 12.28
N GLU A 360 18.44 11.82 11.63
CA GLU A 360 19.30 11.56 10.48
C GLU A 360 20.53 10.71 10.83
N GLU A 361 21.23 11.03 11.93
CA GLU A 361 22.35 10.23 12.39
C GLU A 361 21.93 8.78 12.65
N GLU A 362 20.82 8.58 13.38
CA GLU A 362 20.28 7.26 13.70
C GLU A 362 19.80 6.49 12.46
N ASP A 363 19.31 7.17 11.42
CA ASP A 363 18.99 6.56 10.12
C ASP A 363 20.25 6.00 9.44
N TYR A 364 21.34 6.77 9.36
CA TYR A 364 22.60 6.28 8.78
C TYR A 364 23.16 5.08 9.54
N LYS A 365 23.10 5.13 10.87
CA LYS A 365 23.53 4.04 11.76
C LYS A 365 22.69 2.78 11.56
N LEU A 366 21.35 2.91 11.49
CA LEU A 366 20.44 1.82 11.18
C LEU A 366 20.74 1.21 9.82
N MET A 367 20.89 2.05 8.78
CA MET A 367 21.15 1.58 7.42
C MET A 367 22.51 0.88 7.31
N GLU A 368 23.52 1.33 8.06
CA GLU A 368 24.82 0.65 8.13
C GLU A 368 24.71 -0.72 8.81
N ARG A 369 23.96 -0.81 9.92
CA ARG A 369 23.68 -2.10 10.58
C ARG A 369 23.05 -3.10 9.60
N LEU A 370 22.12 -2.64 8.76
CA LEU A 370 21.51 -3.47 7.71
C LEU A 370 22.51 -3.90 6.63
N ARG A 371 23.41 -3.01 6.19
CA ARG A 371 24.47 -3.37 5.23
C ARG A 371 25.47 -4.38 5.80
N ARG A 372 25.88 -4.23 7.06
CA ARG A 372 26.74 -5.19 7.77
C ARG A 372 26.06 -6.54 7.95
N ARG A 373 24.74 -6.57 8.19
CA ARG A 373 23.95 -7.80 8.19
C ARG A 373 24.02 -8.52 6.85
N ILE A 374 23.87 -7.82 5.73
CA ILE A 374 23.96 -8.41 4.39
C ILE A 374 25.33 -9.06 4.18
N GLU A 375 26.40 -8.32 4.50
CA GLU A 375 27.77 -8.81 4.39
C GLU A 375 28.07 -10.02 5.29
N SER A 376 27.42 -10.12 6.47
CA SER A 376 27.57 -11.27 7.36
C SER A 376 26.83 -12.54 6.90
N ILE A 377 25.86 -12.41 5.99
CA ILE A 377 24.98 -13.51 5.56
C ILE A 377 25.33 -13.99 4.15
N VAL A 378 25.68 -13.09 3.24
CA VAL A 378 25.89 -13.41 1.83
C VAL A 378 27.38 -13.71 1.58
N ASP A 379 27.67 -14.94 1.17
CA ASP A 379 29.04 -15.47 1.12
C ASP A 379 29.89 -14.85 0.00
N ASP A 380 29.28 -14.58 -1.16
CA ASP A 380 29.95 -13.93 -2.29
C ASP A 380 30.03 -12.40 -2.08
N PRO A 381 31.23 -11.80 -1.95
CA PRO A 381 31.36 -10.38 -1.65
C PRO A 381 30.76 -9.46 -2.71
N ALA A 382 30.80 -9.86 -3.99
CA ALA A 382 30.24 -9.07 -5.08
C ALA A 382 28.70 -9.04 -5.01
N THR A 383 28.07 -10.18 -4.76
CA THR A 383 26.62 -10.29 -4.54
C THR A 383 26.20 -9.55 -3.27
N ALA A 384 26.97 -9.67 -2.19
CA ALA A 384 26.72 -8.95 -0.94
C ALA A 384 26.71 -7.42 -1.16
N GLU A 385 27.72 -6.88 -1.83
CA GLU A 385 27.80 -5.46 -2.16
C GLU A 385 26.64 -5.00 -3.06
N ALA A 386 26.28 -5.79 -4.07
CA ALA A 386 25.15 -5.48 -4.94
C ALA A 386 23.80 -5.47 -4.19
N LEU A 387 23.66 -6.23 -3.11
CA LEU A 387 22.46 -6.25 -2.26
C LEU A 387 22.40 -5.11 -1.24
N LYS A 388 23.50 -4.36 -1.01
CA LYS A 388 23.53 -3.29 -0.01
C LYS A 388 22.68 -2.07 -0.44
N PRO A 389 21.70 -1.64 0.37
CA PRO A 389 20.94 -0.43 0.11
C PRO A 389 21.71 0.83 0.51
N TYR A 390 21.83 1.75 -0.44
CA TYR A 390 22.47 3.06 -0.28
C TYR A 390 21.46 4.18 -0.52
N TYR A 391 20.57 4.36 0.47
CA TYR A 391 19.56 5.41 0.56
C TYR A 391 19.07 5.49 2.01
N ARG A 392 18.36 6.56 2.40
CA ARG A 392 17.79 6.74 3.75
C ARG A 392 16.65 5.75 4.03
N PHE A 393 16.49 5.28 5.27
CA PHE A 393 15.62 4.14 5.65
C PHE A 393 14.20 4.19 5.05
N LEU A 394 13.55 5.37 5.07
CA LEU A 394 12.19 5.57 4.56
C LEU A 394 12.13 6.14 3.13
N CYS A 395 13.22 6.09 2.35
CA CYS A 395 13.16 6.35 0.91
C CYS A 395 12.40 5.27 0.14
N LYS A 396 12.28 4.08 0.72
CA LYS A 396 11.48 2.96 0.23
C LYS A 396 10.81 2.29 1.42
N ARG A 397 9.75 1.52 1.17
CA ARG A 397 9.12 0.70 2.21
C ARG A 397 10.13 -0.33 2.73
N PRO A 398 10.48 -0.32 4.04
CA PRO A 398 11.42 -1.29 4.59
C PRO A 398 10.90 -2.72 4.46
N CYS A 399 11.79 -3.67 4.17
CA CYS A 399 11.44 -5.07 4.08
C CYS A 399 12.07 -5.87 5.22
N THR A 400 11.45 -6.99 5.57
CA THR A 400 12.01 -7.97 6.51
C THR A 400 11.78 -9.38 6.01
N ASN A 401 12.82 -10.21 6.05
CA ASN A 401 12.76 -11.62 5.69
C ASN A 401 14.01 -12.33 6.21
N ASP A 402 13.85 -13.52 6.77
CA ASP A 402 14.96 -14.29 7.33
C ASP A 402 15.65 -15.19 6.29
N ASP A 403 14.99 -15.47 5.16
CA ASP A 403 15.45 -16.41 4.12
C ASP A 403 15.90 -15.73 2.81
N TYR A 404 15.54 -14.47 2.57
CA TYR A 404 15.86 -13.73 1.34
C TYR A 404 17.37 -13.61 1.11
N LEU A 405 18.12 -13.12 2.10
CA LEU A 405 19.56 -12.96 1.98
C LEU A 405 20.28 -14.32 1.86
N PRO A 406 19.99 -15.34 2.71
CA PRO A 406 20.55 -16.69 2.53
C PRO A 406 20.26 -17.33 1.17
N THR A 407 19.17 -16.95 0.51
CA THR A 407 18.82 -17.51 -0.81
C THR A 407 19.89 -17.25 -1.86
N PHE A 408 20.65 -16.17 -1.75
CA PHE A 408 21.73 -15.83 -2.70
C PHE A 408 22.99 -16.69 -2.54
N ASN A 409 23.12 -17.47 -1.47
CA ASN A 409 24.21 -18.44 -1.30
C ASN A 409 23.92 -19.78 -2.00
N ARG A 410 22.72 -19.95 -2.57
CA ARG A 410 22.34 -21.17 -3.27
C ARG A 410 23.01 -21.21 -4.64
N PRO A 411 23.55 -22.36 -5.09
CA PRO A 411 24.29 -22.45 -6.35
C PRO A 411 23.41 -22.24 -7.60
N ASN A 412 22.09 -22.35 -7.46
CA ASN A 412 21.11 -22.17 -8.54
C ASN A 412 20.47 -20.77 -8.56
N VAL A 413 20.97 -19.83 -7.75
CA VAL A 413 20.43 -18.46 -7.67
C VAL A 413 21.50 -17.49 -8.17
N THR A 414 21.09 -16.56 -9.03
CA THR A 414 21.96 -15.51 -9.54
C THR A 414 21.29 -14.16 -9.41
N LEU A 415 21.94 -13.25 -8.68
CA LEU A 415 21.57 -11.84 -8.69
C LEU A 415 22.11 -11.19 -9.96
N VAL A 416 21.23 -10.53 -10.70
CA VAL A 416 21.58 -9.75 -11.90
C VAL A 416 21.34 -8.28 -11.59
N ASP A 417 22.41 -7.58 -11.17
CA ASP A 417 22.37 -6.13 -11.00
C ASP A 417 22.29 -5.43 -12.36
N VAL A 418 21.20 -4.69 -12.57
CA VAL A 418 20.92 -3.91 -13.78
C VAL A 418 20.93 -2.41 -13.50
N SER A 419 21.50 -1.99 -12.38
CA SER A 419 21.53 -0.58 -11.99
C SER A 419 22.39 0.28 -12.92
N SER A 420 23.49 -0.26 -13.47
CA SER A 420 24.38 0.44 -14.42
C SER A 420 23.71 0.74 -15.75
N SER A 421 22.88 -0.17 -16.25
CA SER A 421 22.04 -0.02 -17.45
C SER A 421 20.69 0.66 -17.17
N LYS A 422 20.44 1.10 -15.93
CA LYS A 422 19.17 1.70 -15.46
C LYS A 422 17.94 0.79 -15.61
N GLY A 423 18.15 -0.52 -15.69
CA GLY A 423 17.12 -1.52 -15.93
C GLY A 423 17.58 -2.60 -16.92
N ILE A 424 16.70 -3.57 -17.18
CA ILE A 424 16.91 -4.60 -18.20
C ILE A 424 16.96 -3.94 -19.59
N GLU A 425 17.91 -4.34 -20.44
CA GLU A 425 18.17 -3.66 -21.71
C GLU A 425 17.06 -3.91 -22.74
N ARG A 426 16.64 -5.18 -22.88
CA ARG A 426 15.51 -5.60 -23.73
C ARG A 426 15.13 -7.05 -23.48
N ALA A 427 13.95 -7.45 -23.92
CA ALA A 427 13.57 -8.85 -24.04
C ALA A 427 13.95 -9.43 -25.41
N THR A 428 14.05 -10.75 -25.48
CA THR A 428 14.22 -11.54 -26.70
C THR A 428 13.14 -12.60 -26.76
N GLU A 429 13.07 -13.37 -27.85
CA GLU A 429 12.16 -14.51 -27.91
C GLU A 429 12.44 -15.57 -26.83
N LYS A 430 13.67 -15.64 -26.33
CA LYS A 430 14.14 -16.66 -25.38
C LYS A 430 14.28 -16.17 -23.95
N GLY A 431 14.32 -14.87 -23.70
CA GLY A 431 14.52 -14.34 -22.35
C GLY A 431 14.83 -12.86 -22.31
N LEU A 432 15.80 -12.47 -21.49
CA LEU A 432 16.13 -11.07 -21.19
C LEU A 432 17.61 -10.78 -21.42
N ILE A 433 17.94 -9.60 -21.95
CA ILE A 433 19.31 -9.11 -22.04
C ILE A 433 19.61 -8.13 -20.93
N ALA A 434 20.68 -8.39 -20.20
CA ALA A 434 21.23 -7.50 -19.19
C ALA A 434 22.75 -7.61 -19.17
N ASN A 435 23.43 -6.48 -19.00
CA ASN A 435 24.89 -6.39 -18.99
C ASN A 435 25.52 -7.00 -20.27
N GLY A 436 24.87 -6.83 -21.42
CA GLY A 436 25.28 -7.41 -22.69
C GLY A 436 25.19 -8.95 -22.79
N ILE A 437 24.58 -9.62 -21.80
CA ILE A 437 24.41 -11.08 -21.76
C ILE A 437 22.92 -11.42 -21.91
N GLU A 438 22.62 -12.41 -22.76
CA GLU A 438 21.28 -12.98 -22.86
C GLU A 438 21.09 -14.08 -21.81
N PHE A 439 20.11 -13.88 -20.95
CA PHE A 439 19.63 -14.87 -20.00
C PHE A 439 18.44 -15.57 -20.62
N GLU A 440 18.63 -16.82 -21.06
CA GLU A 440 17.53 -17.64 -21.56
C GLU A 440 16.65 -18.13 -20.41
N LEU A 441 15.33 -17.98 -20.56
CA LEU A 441 14.34 -18.15 -19.49
C LEU A 441 13.15 -18.96 -20.00
N ASP A 442 12.60 -19.78 -19.12
CA ASP A 442 11.35 -20.51 -19.39
C ASP A 442 10.15 -19.76 -18.81
N CYS A 443 10.38 -18.96 -17.76
CA CYS A 443 9.36 -18.16 -17.08
C CYS A 443 9.89 -16.78 -16.65
N ILE A 444 9.08 -15.73 -16.82
CA ILE A 444 9.32 -14.39 -16.24
C ILE A 444 8.19 -14.04 -15.26
N ILE A 445 8.56 -13.77 -14.02
CA ILE A 445 7.65 -13.32 -12.97
C ILE A 445 7.90 -11.82 -12.72
N TYR A 446 6.88 -11.01 -12.98
CA TYR A 446 6.95 -9.58 -12.73
C TYR A 446 6.58 -9.27 -11.27
N ALA A 447 7.57 -8.82 -10.49
CA ALA A 447 7.42 -8.25 -9.15
C ALA A 447 7.65 -6.73 -9.20
N SER A 448 7.09 -6.08 -10.23
CA SER A 448 7.28 -4.67 -10.60
C SER A 448 6.33 -3.70 -9.89
N GLY A 449 5.42 -4.20 -9.07
CA GLY A 449 4.56 -3.39 -8.21
C GLY A 449 3.32 -2.86 -8.93
N PHE A 450 2.85 -1.70 -8.50
CA PHE A 450 1.51 -1.19 -8.83
C PHE A 450 1.52 0.30 -9.23
N GLU A 451 0.41 0.73 -9.82
CA GLU A 451 0.08 2.09 -10.21
C GLU A 451 -0.29 2.94 -8.97
N ILE A 452 0.72 3.43 -8.26
CA ILE A 452 0.54 4.20 -7.01
C ILE A 452 0.74 5.69 -7.25
N SER A 453 1.85 6.02 -7.92
CA SER A 453 2.28 7.38 -8.21
C SER A 453 2.22 7.66 -9.72
N THR A 454 1.19 7.19 -10.40
CA THR A 454 0.89 7.55 -11.80
C THR A 454 -0.28 8.52 -11.89
N GLU A 455 -0.72 8.90 -13.08
CA GLU A 455 -1.88 9.79 -13.24
C GLU A 455 -3.13 9.24 -12.56
N ILE A 456 -4.01 10.12 -12.08
CA ILE A 456 -5.19 9.75 -11.27
C ILE A 456 -6.07 8.72 -11.98
N SER A 457 -6.26 8.84 -13.30
CA SER A 457 -7.02 7.88 -14.12
C SER A 457 -6.46 6.45 -14.02
N ARG A 458 -5.13 6.30 -14.12
CA ARG A 458 -4.44 5.00 -13.96
C ARG A 458 -4.54 4.46 -12.54
N ARG A 459 -4.52 5.34 -11.53
CA ARG A 459 -4.63 4.93 -10.12
C ARG A 459 -6.03 4.42 -9.78
N TYR A 460 -7.09 4.93 -10.39
CA TYR A 460 -8.47 4.47 -10.11
C TYR A 460 -8.90 3.29 -10.99
N SER A 461 -8.25 3.09 -12.15
CA SER A 461 -8.65 2.07 -13.15
C SER A 461 -10.10 2.21 -13.64
N ILE A 462 -10.58 3.46 -13.72
CA ILE A 462 -11.92 3.83 -14.20
C ILE A 462 -11.70 4.84 -15.33
N ASP A 463 -12.34 4.60 -16.47
CA ASP A 463 -12.09 5.33 -17.72
C ASP A 463 -12.64 6.77 -17.65
N ALA A 464 -13.77 6.96 -16.97
CA ALA A 464 -14.39 8.26 -16.76
C ALA A 464 -15.05 8.39 -15.39
N ILE A 465 -14.82 9.52 -14.73
CA ILE A 465 -15.54 9.93 -13.51
C ILE A 465 -16.00 11.38 -13.74
N GLU A 466 -17.28 11.55 -14.05
CA GLU A 466 -17.85 12.82 -14.45
C GLU A 466 -18.95 13.28 -13.49
N GLY A 467 -18.72 14.40 -12.82
CA GLY A 467 -19.68 15.05 -11.93
C GLY A 467 -20.67 15.97 -12.67
N ARG A 468 -21.16 17.00 -11.96
CA ARG A 468 -22.14 17.96 -12.50
C ARG A 468 -21.67 18.57 -13.83
N GLY A 469 -22.59 18.63 -14.80
CA GLY A 469 -22.32 19.19 -16.13
C GLY A 469 -21.18 18.50 -16.90
N GLY A 470 -20.88 17.22 -16.61
CA GLY A 470 -19.83 16.46 -17.29
C GLY A 470 -18.40 16.81 -16.84
N ARG A 471 -18.23 17.42 -15.67
CA ARG A 471 -16.91 17.77 -15.13
C ARG A 471 -16.10 16.51 -14.80
N SER A 472 -14.96 16.33 -15.44
CA SER A 472 -13.99 15.26 -15.15
C SER A 472 -13.31 15.45 -13.79
N LEU A 473 -13.32 14.40 -12.94
CA LEU A 473 -12.57 14.37 -11.69
C LEU A 473 -11.06 14.44 -11.93
N PHE A 474 -10.59 13.82 -13.02
CA PHE A 474 -9.17 13.76 -13.35
C PHE A 474 -8.62 15.15 -13.67
N ASP A 475 -9.40 15.96 -14.39
CA ASP A 475 -9.04 17.34 -14.70
C ASP A 475 -9.19 18.23 -13.45
N TYR A 476 -10.26 18.01 -12.68
CA TYR A 476 -10.54 18.80 -11.48
C TYR A 476 -9.46 18.66 -10.40
N TRP A 477 -8.85 17.48 -10.28
CA TRP A 477 -7.77 17.20 -9.33
C TRP A 477 -6.36 17.23 -9.94
N HIS A 478 -6.21 17.67 -11.20
CA HIS A 478 -4.93 17.65 -11.90
C HIS A 478 -3.82 18.40 -11.14
N ASP A 479 -4.14 19.62 -10.67
CA ASP A 479 -3.20 20.49 -9.96
C ASP A 479 -3.17 20.27 -8.44
N GLY A 480 -3.89 19.25 -7.95
CA GLY A 480 -3.98 18.92 -6.54
C GLY A 480 -5.39 18.54 -6.10
N TYR A 481 -5.47 17.78 -5.03
CA TYR A 481 -6.74 17.36 -4.46
C TYR A 481 -7.53 18.54 -3.90
N GLN A 482 -8.83 18.54 -4.18
CA GLN A 482 -9.78 19.52 -3.69
C GLN A 482 -10.91 18.78 -2.99
N THR A 483 -10.91 18.75 -1.66
CA THR A 483 -11.85 17.95 -0.87
C THR A 483 -12.34 18.69 0.37
N LEU A 484 -13.38 18.15 1.01
CA LEU A 484 -13.68 18.38 2.42
C LEU A 484 -13.34 17.10 3.20
N HIS A 485 -12.53 17.26 4.25
CA HIS A 485 -12.04 16.19 5.11
C HIS A 485 -11.33 15.05 4.37
N GLY A 486 -10.97 15.22 3.10
CA GLY A 486 -10.36 14.15 2.29
C GLY A 486 -11.33 13.13 1.70
N MET A 487 -12.62 13.21 2.03
CA MET A 487 -13.60 12.16 1.71
C MET A 487 -14.61 12.56 0.64
N THR A 488 -14.81 13.84 0.30
CA THR A 488 -15.78 14.26 -0.72
C THR A 488 -15.34 15.57 -1.39
N SER A 489 -15.86 15.88 -2.58
CA SER A 489 -15.46 17.03 -3.40
C SER A 489 -16.65 17.75 -4.00
N ARG A 490 -16.55 19.07 -4.11
CA ARG A 490 -17.58 19.90 -4.72
C ARG A 490 -17.70 19.64 -6.22
N GLY A 491 -18.93 19.59 -6.74
CA GLY A 491 -19.23 19.26 -8.13
C GLY A 491 -19.34 17.76 -8.40
N PHE A 492 -19.09 16.92 -7.38
CA PHE A 492 -19.23 15.47 -7.41
C PHE A 492 -20.16 15.02 -6.27
N PRO A 493 -21.44 15.42 -6.31
CA PRO A 493 -22.38 15.17 -5.22
C PRO A 493 -22.52 13.67 -4.94
N ASN A 494 -22.71 13.31 -3.67
CA ASN A 494 -22.86 11.94 -3.20
C ASN A 494 -21.69 10.98 -3.51
N GLN A 495 -20.55 11.51 -3.98
CA GLN A 495 -19.33 10.74 -4.20
C GLN A 495 -18.40 10.87 -3.00
N PHE A 496 -17.88 9.73 -2.56
CA PHE A 496 -16.94 9.63 -1.45
C PHE A 496 -15.68 8.85 -1.81
N TYR A 497 -14.57 9.15 -1.14
CA TYR A 497 -13.27 8.52 -1.40
C TYR A 497 -12.67 7.94 -0.12
N THR A 498 -11.93 6.84 -0.28
CA THR A 498 -11.01 6.32 0.73
C THR A 498 -9.58 6.39 0.20
N GLY A 499 -8.58 6.42 1.09
CA GLY A 499 -7.16 6.48 0.69
C GLY A 499 -6.36 7.56 1.43
N PHE A 500 -5.43 8.20 0.74
CA PHE A 500 -4.49 9.19 1.31
C PHE A 500 -4.86 10.64 0.98
N THR A 501 -6.00 10.86 0.34
CA THR A 501 -6.44 12.15 -0.20
C THR A 501 -6.72 13.15 0.92
N GLN A 502 -5.76 14.03 1.26
CA GLN A 502 -5.97 15.13 2.24
C GLN A 502 -6.50 14.66 3.61
N VAL A 503 -5.94 13.58 4.16
CA VAL A 503 -6.31 13.01 5.47
C VAL A 503 -5.10 12.91 6.41
N GLY A 504 -5.34 12.65 7.70
CA GLY A 504 -4.27 12.16 8.58
C GLY A 504 -3.84 10.75 8.16
N ILE A 505 -2.54 10.46 8.16
CA ILE A 505 -1.99 9.17 7.66
C ILE A 505 -1.42 8.34 8.81
N SER A 506 -1.76 7.06 8.84
CA SER A 506 -1.12 6.04 9.69
C SER A 506 -0.33 5.00 8.89
N ALA A 507 0.77 4.49 9.47
CA ALA A 507 1.51 3.31 8.97
C ALA A 507 0.61 2.10 8.74
N ASN A 508 -0.44 1.99 9.55
CA ASN A 508 -1.48 0.99 9.41
C ASN A 508 -2.60 1.53 8.50
N ILE A 509 -2.59 1.12 7.23
CA ILE A 509 -3.60 1.58 6.27
C ILE A 509 -5.03 1.19 6.67
N ALA A 510 -5.22 0.05 7.36
CA ALA A 510 -6.55 -0.40 7.77
C ALA A 510 -7.21 0.57 8.77
N ALA A 511 -6.42 1.20 9.65
CA ALA A 511 -6.93 2.22 10.56
C ALA A 511 -7.44 3.48 9.83
N ASN A 512 -6.79 3.87 8.72
CA ASN A 512 -7.26 4.96 7.87
C ASN A 512 -8.63 4.61 7.24
N TYR A 513 -8.75 3.41 6.67
CA TYR A 513 -10.00 2.95 6.08
C TYR A 513 -11.14 2.81 7.10
N GLU A 514 -10.82 2.42 8.33
CA GLU A 514 -11.80 2.32 9.40
C GLU A 514 -12.37 3.70 9.76
N LEU A 515 -11.49 4.68 9.98
CA LEU A 515 -11.88 6.06 10.28
C LEU A 515 -12.68 6.70 9.13
N GLN A 516 -12.24 6.47 7.89
CA GLN A 516 -12.92 6.95 6.69
C GLN A 516 -14.29 6.29 6.53
N GLY A 517 -14.37 4.96 6.69
CA GLY A 517 -15.61 4.21 6.60
C GLY A 517 -16.65 4.66 7.63
N GLU A 518 -16.23 4.92 8.88
CA GLU A 518 -17.09 5.49 9.90
C GLU A 518 -17.63 6.87 9.52
N HIS A 519 -16.74 7.77 9.06
CA HIS A 519 -17.13 9.13 8.71
C HIS A 519 -18.07 9.19 7.49
N ILE A 520 -17.76 8.41 6.44
CA ILE A 520 -18.59 8.30 5.24
C ILE A 520 -19.95 7.70 5.58
N ALA A 521 -19.99 6.64 6.39
CA ALA A 521 -21.23 6.01 6.80
C ALA A 521 -22.13 6.98 7.60
N TYR A 522 -21.54 7.79 8.48
CA TYR A 522 -22.27 8.82 9.21
C TYR A 522 -22.92 9.84 8.28
N ILE A 523 -22.16 10.39 7.31
CA ILE A 523 -22.69 11.39 6.38
C ILE A 523 -23.83 10.80 5.55
N ILE A 524 -23.65 9.59 4.99
CA ILE A 524 -24.67 8.92 4.18
C ILE A 524 -25.92 8.63 5.01
N ALA A 525 -25.76 8.10 6.22
CA ALA A 525 -26.89 7.80 7.09
C ALA A 525 -27.68 9.07 7.47
N GLU A 526 -26.99 10.17 7.77
CA GLU A 526 -27.64 11.44 8.06
C GLU A 526 -28.35 12.05 6.84
N ALA A 527 -27.76 11.94 5.65
CA ALA A 527 -28.39 12.36 4.41
C ALA A 527 -29.68 11.58 4.13
N LEU A 528 -29.64 10.25 4.30
CA LEU A 528 -30.80 9.37 4.19
C LEU A 528 -31.88 9.75 5.22
N ARG A 529 -31.50 9.93 6.49
CA ARG A 529 -32.41 10.29 7.59
C ARG A 529 -33.09 11.65 7.38
N ARG A 530 -32.38 12.60 6.78
CA ARG A 530 -32.91 13.95 6.45
C ARG A 530 -33.69 13.99 5.14
N GLY A 531 -33.69 12.91 4.36
CA GLY A 531 -34.35 12.86 3.05
C GLY A 531 -33.63 13.68 1.96
N ALA A 532 -32.35 14.03 2.16
CA ALA A 532 -31.59 14.87 1.23
C ALA A 532 -31.11 14.06 0.01
N GLU A 533 -31.56 14.41 -1.18
CA GLU A 533 -31.24 13.69 -2.42
C GLU A 533 -29.76 13.84 -2.79
N THR A 534 -29.16 14.99 -2.49
CA THR A 534 -27.74 15.27 -2.72
C THR A 534 -27.04 15.79 -1.48
N VAL A 535 -25.76 15.44 -1.36
CA VAL A 535 -24.80 15.98 -0.39
C VAL A 535 -23.51 16.31 -1.12
N GLU A 536 -23.02 17.54 -0.98
CA GLU A 536 -21.70 17.94 -1.45
C GLU A 536 -21.11 19.05 -0.58
N PRO A 537 -19.78 19.25 -0.56
CA PRO A 537 -19.18 20.38 0.13
C PRO A 537 -19.61 21.72 -0.46
N SER A 538 -19.82 22.72 0.42
CA SER A 538 -19.82 24.11 -0.02
C SER A 538 -18.44 24.49 -0.54
N GLN A 539 -18.37 25.51 -1.41
CA GLN A 539 -17.09 26.00 -1.93
C GLN A 539 -16.18 26.49 -0.80
N GLU A 540 -16.76 27.22 0.16
CA GLU A 540 -16.05 27.77 1.32
C GLU A 540 -15.43 26.66 2.18
N ALA A 541 -16.18 25.60 2.49
CA ALA A 541 -15.68 24.51 3.32
C ALA A 541 -14.55 23.72 2.63
N GLN A 542 -14.67 23.48 1.32
CA GLN A 542 -13.62 22.83 0.54
C GLN A 542 -12.34 23.69 0.50
N ASP A 543 -12.47 24.98 0.19
CA ASP A 543 -11.32 25.89 0.10
C ASP A 543 -10.62 26.03 1.45
N GLN A 544 -11.40 26.11 2.53
CA GLN A 544 -10.88 26.17 3.89
C GLN A 544 -10.15 24.87 4.27
N TRP A 545 -10.67 23.70 3.89
CA TRP A 545 -9.99 22.42 4.12
C TRP A 545 -8.66 22.34 3.36
N CYS A 546 -8.66 22.68 2.07
CA CYS A 546 -7.45 22.71 1.25
C CYS A 546 -6.40 23.66 1.84
N LYS A 547 -6.81 24.83 2.33
CA LYS A 547 -5.94 25.77 3.04
C LYS A 547 -5.37 25.15 4.32
N THR A 548 -6.21 24.53 5.14
CA THR A 548 -5.77 23.85 6.37
C THR A 548 -4.73 22.77 6.09
N ILE A 549 -4.94 21.96 5.05
CA ILE A 549 -3.96 20.95 4.63
C ILE A 549 -2.64 21.61 4.22
N ARG A 550 -2.68 22.61 3.35
CA ARG A 550 -1.48 23.29 2.84
C ARG A 550 -0.67 23.98 3.93
N ASP A 551 -1.36 24.61 4.89
CA ASP A 551 -0.75 25.38 5.98
C ASP A 551 -0.15 24.47 7.06
N THR A 552 -0.72 23.28 7.27
CA THR A 552 -0.29 22.38 8.35
C THR A 552 0.65 21.27 7.89
N ALA A 553 0.61 20.89 6.61
CA ALA A 553 1.46 19.83 6.09
C ALA A 553 2.95 20.16 6.28
N ILE A 554 3.69 19.20 6.84
CA ILE A 554 5.15 19.29 6.98
C ILE A 554 5.78 19.16 5.59
N ASP A 555 6.56 20.14 5.16
CA ASP A 555 7.23 20.09 3.86
C ASP A 555 8.41 19.11 3.90
N ASN A 556 8.20 17.92 3.31
CA ASN A 556 9.20 16.85 3.25
C ASN A 556 9.89 16.75 1.88
N THR A 557 9.78 17.79 1.04
CA THR A 557 10.28 17.75 -0.34
C THR A 557 11.80 17.56 -0.43
N ALA A 558 12.57 18.14 0.51
CA ALA A 558 14.03 17.98 0.55
C ALA A 558 14.44 16.51 0.74
N PHE A 559 13.89 15.83 1.76
CA PHE A 559 14.16 14.42 2.02
C PHE A 559 13.78 13.52 0.83
N ILE A 560 12.57 13.71 0.28
CA ILE A 560 12.06 12.96 -0.87
C ILE A 560 12.93 13.20 -2.12
N GLY A 561 13.47 14.42 -2.25
CA GLY A 561 14.39 14.83 -3.30
C GLY A 561 15.73 14.10 -3.24
N GLU A 562 16.21 13.74 -2.05
CA GLU A 562 17.46 12.97 -1.85
C GLU A 562 17.28 11.45 -2.02
N CYS A 563 16.03 10.97 -2.05
CA CYS A 563 15.74 9.56 -2.19
C CYS A 563 16.00 9.01 -3.60
N THR A 564 16.44 7.76 -3.66
CA THR A 564 16.48 6.99 -4.92
C THR A 564 15.08 6.89 -5.53
N PRO A 565 14.94 6.85 -6.88
CA PRO A 565 13.65 6.74 -7.54
C PRO A 565 12.78 5.59 -7.04
N GLY A 566 11.52 5.88 -6.73
CA GLY A 566 10.48 4.92 -6.40
C GLY A 566 9.11 5.57 -6.24
N TYR A 567 8.09 4.80 -5.84
CA TYR A 567 6.71 5.31 -5.78
C TYR A 567 6.48 6.38 -4.70
N TYR A 568 7.35 6.50 -3.69
CA TYR A 568 7.29 7.60 -2.71
C TYR A 568 7.62 8.98 -3.31
N ASN A 569 8.42 9.02 -4.38
CA ASN A 569 8.88 10.27 -4.99
C ASN A 569 8.59 10.35 -6.50
N ASN A 570 7.58 9.59 -6.97
CA ASN A 570 7.18 9.54 -8.37
C ASN A 570 8.36 9.23 -9.31
N GLU A 571 9.16 8.22 -8.93
CA GLU A 571 10.37 7.81 -9.66
C GLU A 571 11.41 8.93 -9.84
N GLY A 572 11.52 9.83 -8.86
CA GLY A 572 12.41 10.98 -8.90
C GLY A 572 11.87 12.15 -9.74
N GLY A 573 10.67 12.02 -10.32
CA GLY A 573 9.98 13.09 -11.06
C GLY A 573 9.35 14.17 -10.18
N GLY A 574 9.31 13.96 -8.86
CA GLY A 574 8.70 14.90 -7.91
C GLY A 574 7.17 14.98 -8.05
N GLY A 575 6.58 16.00 -7.42
CA GLY A 575 5.13 16.23 -7.41
C GLY A 575 4.59 16.94 -8.66
N GLY A 576 5.42 17.69 -9.39
CA GLY A 576 4.98 18.73 -10.33
C GLY A 576 5.20 20.14 -9.75
N GLU A 577 4.96 21.19 -10.55
CA GLU A 577 5.08 22.57 -10.07
C GLU A 577 4.00 22.87 -9.01
N GLY A 578 4.39 23.32 -7.82
CA GLY A 578 3.45 23.62 -6.72
C GLY A 578 2.96 22.42 -5.89
N ILE A 579 3.19 21.19 -6.35
CA ILE A 579 2.78 19.95 -5.67
C ILE A 579 3.93 19.41 -4.80
N ARG A 580 3.74 19.40 -3.48
CA ARG A 580 4.72 18.86 -2.52
C ARG A 580 4.68 17.33 -2.44
N PHE A 581 3.48 16.74 -2.52
CA PHE A 581 3.25 15.31 -2.34
C PHE A 581 2.36 14.75 -3.45
N TYR A 582 2.89 13.80 -4.22
CA TYR A 582 2.18 13.22 -5.35
C TYR A 582 0.96 12.35 -4.96
N LEU A 583 0.96 11.83 -3.73
CA LEU A 583 -0.17 11.08 -3.13
C LEU A 583 -1.14 11.96 -2.34
N GLY A 584 -0.93 13.28 -2.33
CA GLY A 584 -1.69 14.23 -1.53
C GLY A 584 -0.96 14.65 -0.26
N GLU A 585 -1.11 15.93 0.10
CA GLU A 585 -0.61 16.47 1.36
C GLU A 585 -1.42 15.88 2.54
N PRO A 586 -0.76 15.35 3.58
CA PRO A 586 -1.45 14.86 4.76
C PRO A 586 -1.96 16.00 5.64
N TYR A 587 -2.92 15.70 6.51
CA TYR A 587 -3.27 16.56 7.63
C TYR A 587 -2.10 16.62 8.63
N GLY A 588 -1.45 17.79 8.71
CA GLY A 588 -0.19 17.99 9.43
C GLY A 588 -0.18 17.55 10.89
N PRO A 589 -1.22 17.83 11.70
CA PRO A 589 -1.29 17.40 13.10
C PRO A 589 -1.31 15.88 13.33
N GLY A 590 -1.48 15.07 12.27
CA GLY A 590 -1.36 13.62 12.35
C GLY A 590 -2.69 12.86 12.41
N PHE A 591 -2.59 11.53 12.41
CA PHE A 591 -3.73 10.62 12.25
C PHE A 591 -4.75 10.69 13.38
N TYR A 592 -4.30 10.67 14.65
CA TYR A 592 -5.23 10.69 15.78
C TYR A 592 -5.87 12.07 15.97
N ALA A 593 -5.13 13.16 15.79
CA ALA A 593 -5.69 14.51 15.79
C ALA A 593 -6.75 14.69 14.68
N PHE A 594 -6.53 14.09 13.51
CA PHE A 594 -7.54 14.04 12.45
C PHE A 594 -8.78 13.26 12.89
N GLY A 595 -8.61 12.10 13.55
CA GLY A 595 -9.70 11.33 14.13
C GLY A 595 -10.54 12.13 15.12
N ASP A 596 -9.89 12.86 16.03
CA ASP A 596 -10.55 13.74 17.00
C ASP A 596 -11.34 14.86 16.30
N LEU A 597 -10.74 15.52 15.29
CA LEU A 597 -11.42 16.53 14.47
C LEU A 597 -12.70 15.99 13.83
N LEU A 598 -12.64 14.79 13.22
CA LEU A 598 -13.82 14.19 12.61
C LEU A 598 -14.87 13.80 13.65
N ALA A 599 -14.46 13.32 14.83
CA ALA A 599 -15.39 12.95 15.90
C ALA A 599 -16.11 14.19 16.46
N GLU A 600 -15.37 15.28 16.70
CA GLU A 600 -15.94 16.57 17.13
C GLU A 600 -16.92 17.14 16.10
N TRP A 601 -16.57 17.08 14.81
CA TRP A 601 -17.46 17.50 13.73
C TRP A 601 -18.76 16.67 13.70
N ARG A 602 -18.67 15.33 13.80
CA ARG A 602 -19.86 14.45 13.85
C ARG A 602 -20.72 14.71 15.09
N ALA A 603 -20.12 15.05 16.23
CA ALA A 603 -20.83 15.31 17.48
C ALA A 603 -21.74 16.55 17.42
N LYS A 604 -21.42 17.54 16.57
CA LYS A 604 -22.28 18.72 16.36
C LYS A 604 -23.60 18.37 15.69
N GLY A 605 -23.59 17.39 14.78
CA GLY A 605 -24.80 16.91 14.12
C GLY A 605 -25.40 17.88 13.10
N ASP A 606 -24.74 18.98 12.76
CA ASP A 606 -25.22 19.97 11.78
C ASP A 606 -24.83 19.61 10.34
N LEU A 607 -23.78 18.79 10.15
CA LEU A 607 -23.10 18.55 8.88
C LEU A 607 -22.41 19.81 8.34
N ASP A 608 -21.81 20.60 9.23
CA ASP A 608 -21.15 21.87 8.90
C ASP A 608 -20.23 21.78 7.66
N GLY A 609 -20.43 22.69 6.71
CA GLY A 609 -19.71 22.72 5.44
C GLY A 609 -20.27 21.83 4.32
N LEU A 610 -21.29 21.00 4.57
CA LEU A 610 -22.00 20.25 3.53
C LEU A 610 -23.32 20.93 3.16
N GLU A 611 -23.59 21.02 1.85
CA GLU A 611 -24.84 21.45 1.26
C GLU A 611 -25.71 20.20 1.01
N LEU A 612 -26.94 20.22 1.52
CA LEU A 612 -27.93 19.16 1.39
C LEU A 612 -29.15 19.71 0.64
N GLU A 613 -29.58 19.03 -0.43
CA GLU A 613 -30.78 19.39 -1.21
C GLU A 613 -31.84 18.31 -1.22
#